data_AF-A0A428Y442-F1
#
_entry.id   AF-A0A428Y442-F1
#
_cell.length_a   1.000
_cell.length_b   1.000
_cell.length_c   1.000
_cell.angle_alpha   90.00
_cell.angle_beta   90.00
_cell.angle_gamma   90.00
#
_symmetry.space_group_name_H-M   'P 1'
#
loop_
_entity.id
_entity.type
_entity.pdbx_description
1 polymer ?
#
loop_
_entity_poly.entity_id
_entity_poly.type
_entity_poly.pdbx_seq_one_letter_code
_entity_poly.pdbx_strand_id
1 'polypeptide(L)'
;MGLGHTGKHKNLTINEKIAMDEVMYDPKAGEVLPITLKDPRWPAKDGWVKMAQEVNGVRIHYLFNEVTGHYDDFKVKAVGDPD
;
A
#
# COMPACT_ATOMS: atom_id res chain seq x y z
N MET A 1 15.35 10.77 -13.62
CA MET A 1 14.49 9.69 -14.17
C MET A 1 13.06 10.05 -13.84
N GLY A 2 12.24 10.28 -14.85
CA GLY A 2 10.88 10.81 -14.71
C GLY A 2 10.05 10.37 -15.89
N LEU A 3 9.44 9.20 -15.77
CA LEU A 3 8.48 8.65 -16.74
C LEU A 3 7.34 8.04 -15.93
N GLY A 4 6.44 8.90 -15.48
CA GLY A 4 5.29 8.53 -14.67
C GLY A 4 4.44 9.77 -14.46
N HIS A 5 3.49 9.96 -15.36
CA HIS A 5 2.41 10.94 -15.31
C HIS A 5 1.94 11.17 -13.87
N THR A 6 2.27 12.32 -13.27
CA THR A 6 1.76 12.76 -11.96
C THR A 6 0.28 13.09 -12.10
N GLY A 7 -0.54 12.04 -12.18
CA GLY A 7 -1.98 12.11 -12.12
C GLY A 7 -2.38 12.65 -10.76
N LYS A 8 -2.66 13.96 -10.72
CA LYS A 8 -3.23 14.73 -9.61
C LYS A 8 -2.39 14.64 -8.32
N HIS A 9 -1.80 15.75 -7.90
CA HIS A 9 -1.45 15.92 -6.49
C HIS A 9 -2.74 15.79 -5.67
N LYS A 10 -3.10 14.56 -5.27
CA LYS A 10 -4.06 14.34 -4.20
C LYS A 10 -3.35 14.91 -2.99
N ASN A 11 -3.70 16.13 -2.60
CA ASN A 11 -3.26 16.68 -1.33
C ASN A 11 -3.83 15.73 -0.28
N LEU A 12 -2.99 14.81 0.19
CA LEU A 12 -3.33 13.94 1.30
C LEU A 12 -3.73 14.85 2.47
N THR A 13 -4.91 14.59 3.01
CA THR A 13 -5.35 15.19 4.26
C THR A 13 -4.34 14.85 5.36
N ILE A 14 -4.35 15.62 6.45
CA ILE A 14 -3.45 15.38 7.59
C ILE A 14 -3.61 13.93 8.08
N ASN A 15 -4.84 13.41 8.14
CA ASN A 15 -5.12 12.04 8.54
C ASN A 15 -4.52 11.00 7.58
N GLU A 16 -4.59 11.23 6.26
CA GLU A 16 -3.98 10.32 5.29
C GLU A 16 -2.45 10.35 5.37
N LYS A 17 -1.85 11.51 5.70
CA LYS A 17 -0.40 11.61 5.92
C LYS A 17 0.04 10.87 7.18
N ILE A 18 -0.69 11.04 8.28
CA ILE A 18 -0.44 10.33 9.54
C ILE A 18 -0.58 8.83 9.32
N ALA A 19 -1.67 8.39 8.67
CA ALA A 19 -1.88 7.00 8.32
C ALA A 19 -0.71 6.44 7.50
N MET A 20 -0.22 7.19 6.51
CA MET A 20 0.88 6.76 5.67
C MET A 20 2.20 6.64 6.45
N ASP A 21 2.46 7.55 7.39
CA ASP A 21 3.62 7.49 8.29
C ASP A 21 3.55 6.27 9.23
N GLU A 22 2.39 6.00 9.84
CA GLU A 22 2.17 4.84 10.70
C GLU A 22 2.33 3.51 9.95
N VAL A 23 1.80 3.43 8.72
CA VAL A 23 1.95 2.24 7.87
C VAL A 23 3.40 2.03 7.44
N MET A 24 4.15 3.11 7.16
CA MET A 24 5.58 2.99 6.83
C MET A 24 6.44 2.64 8.04
N TYR A 25 6.02 3.03 9.24
CA TYR A 25 6.69 2.70 10.50
C TYR A 25 6.57 1.21 10.84
N ASP A 26 5.37 0.63 10.71
CA ASP A 26 5.14 -0.81 10.92
C ASP A 26 4.26 -1.44 9.83
N PRO A 27 4.84 -1.71 8.64
CA PRO A 27 4.12 -2.32 7.52
C PRO A 27 3.79 -3.80 7.74
N LYS A 28 4.20 -4.39 8.87
CA LYS A 28 3.83 -5.77 9.23
C LYS A 28 2.54 -5.82 10.05
N ALA A 29 2.08 -4.69 10.59
CA ALA A 29 0.85 -4.62 11.37
C ALA A 29 -0.43 -4.61 10.50
N GLY A 30 -0.30 -4.55 9.17
CA GLY A 30 -1.42 -4.70 8.25
C GLY A 30 -1.94 -6.15 8.14
N GLU A 31 -3.06 -6.30 7.44
CA GLU A 31 -3.65 -7.59 7.07
C GLU A 31 -3.24 -7.98 5.65
N VAL A 32 -2.89 -9.25 5.44
CA VAL A 32 -2.68 -9.81 4.10
C VAL A 32 -4.04 -9.96 3.41
N LEU A 33 -4.20 -9.31 2.26
CA LEU A 33 -5.37 -9.51 1.41
C LEU A 33 -5.19 -10.81 0.59
N PRO A 34 -6.22 -11.66 0.48
CA PRO A 34 -6.15 -12.92 -0.28
C PRO A 34 -6.23 -12.67 -1.79
N ILE A 35 -5.30 -11.89 -2.33
CA ILE A 35 -5.21 -11.48 -3.73
C ILE A 35 -3.93 -12.05 -4.32
N THR A 36 -4.07 -12.79 -5.41
CA THR A 36 -2.91 -13.23 -6.20
C THR A 36 -2.35 -12.06 -7.00
N LEU A 37 -1.13 -11.62 -6.67
CA LEU A 37 -0.40 -10.64 -7.46
C LEU A 37 -0.08 -11.23 -8.85
N LYS A 38 -0.62 -10.58 -9.89
CA LYS A 38 -0.37 -10.92 -11.29
C LYS A 38 0.72 -10.06 -11.93
N ASP A 39 1.12 -8.99 -11.25
CA ASP A 39 2.14 -8.08 -11.76
C ASP A 39 3.53 -8.73 -11.66
N PRO A 40 4.31 -8.80 -12.75
CA PRO A 40 5.62 -9.44 -12.75
C PRO A 40 6.67 -8.69 -11.91
N ARG A 41 6.42 -7.43 -11.51
CA ARG A 41 7.33 -6.66 -10.64
C ARG A 41 7.31 -7.15 -9.19
N TRP A 42 6.17 -7.67 -8.74
CA TRP A 42 5.98 -8.14 -7.36
C TRP A 42 5.40 -9.57 -7.36
N PRO A 43 6.20 -10.56 -7.77
CA PRO A 43 5.73 -11.92 -7.93
C PRO A 43 5.52 -12.60 -6.56
N ALA A 44 4.36 -13.23 -6.36
CA ALA A 44 4.03 -13.94 -5.13
C ALA A 44 5.03 -15.06 -4.77
N LYS A 45 5.63 -15.69 -5.79
CA LYS A 45 6.70 -16.70 -5.60
C LYS A 45 7.94 -16.16 -4.89
N ASP A 46 8.20 -14.86 -4.98
CA ASP A 46 9.35 -14.22 -4.33
C ASP A 46 8.94 -13.63 -2.96
N GLY A 47 7.73 -13.94 -2.49
CA GLY A 47 7.22 -13.56 -1.17
C GLY A 47 6.40 -12.27 -1.14
N TRP A 48 6.05 -11.70 -2.29
CA TRP A 48 5.23 -10.49 -2.35
C TRP A 48 3.75 -10.80 -2.09
N VAL A 49 3.15 -10.04 -1.19
CA VAL A 49 1.72 -10.09 -0.85
C VAL A 49 1.13 -8.68 -0.88
N LYS A 50 -0.17 -8.60 -1.17
CA LYS A 50 -0.91 -7.34 -1.04
C LYS A 50 -1.39 -7.19 0.39
N MET A 51 -1.01 -6.10 1.03
CA MET A 51 -1.40 -5.75 2.38
C MET A 51 -2.43 -4.64 2.37
N ALA A 52 -3.25 -4.61 3.41
CA ALA A 52 -4.05 -3.44 3.75
C ALA A 52 -3.85 -3.10 5.23
N GLN A 53 -3.91 -1.82 5.55
CA GLN A 53 -3.91 -1.37 6.94
C GLN A 53 -4.86 -0.19 7.07
N GLU A 54 -5.67 -0.21 8.11
CA GLU A 54 -6.58 0.88 8.42
C GLU A 54 -6.04 1.65 9.62
N VAL A 55 -5.82 2.94 9.43
CA VAL A 55 -5.26 3.84 10.44
C VAL A 55 -6.13 5.08 10.49
N ASN A 56 -6.74 5.36 11.64
CA ASN A 56 -7.61 6.53 11.85
C ASN A 56 -8.71 6.70 10.79
N GLY A 57 -9.32 5.60 10.34
CA GLY A 57 -10.37 5.58 9.31
C GLY A 57 -9.86 5.76 7.87
N VAL A 58 -8.54 5.74 7.67
CA VAL A 58 -7.89 5.75 6.35
C VAL A 58 -7.36 4.35 6.07
N ARG A 59 -7.85 3.74 4.98
CA ARG A 59 -7.34 2.44 4.53
C ARG A 59 -6.23 2.63 3.50
N ILE A 60 -5.07 2.05 3.77
CA ILE A 60 -3.89 2.07 2.90
C ILE A 60 -3.66 0.66 2.40
N HIS A 61 -3.59 0.51 1.08
CA HIS A 61 -3.12 -0.71 0.43
C HIS A 61 -1.66 -0.54 0.07
N TYR A 62 -0.87 -1.61 0.17
CA TYR A 62 0.53 -1.63 -0.22
C TYR A 62 0.96 -3.05 -0.55
N LEU A 63 2.14 -3.18 -1.12
CA LEU A 63 2.78 -4.46 -1.34
C LEU A 63 3.85 -4.66 -0.28
N PHE A 64 3.90 -5.86 0.28
CA PHE A 64 4.88 -6.23 1.27
C PHE A 64 5.51 -7.56 0.87
N ASN A 65 6.81 -7.67 1.00
CA ASN A 65 7.55 -8.89 0.76
C ASN A 65 7.88 -9.54 2.11
N GLU A 66 7.19 -10.63 2.44
CA GLU A 66 7.34 -11.29 3.74
C GLU A 66 8.72 -11.94 3.94
N VAL A 67 9.44 -12.20 2.84
CA VAL A 67 10.78 -12.82 2.86
C VAL A 67 11.88 -11.79 3.11
N THR A 68 11.83 -10.65 2.42
CA THR A 68 12.86 -9.61 2.46
C THR A 68 12.53 -8.47 3.42
N GLY A 69 11.26 -8.29 3.78
CA GLY A 69 10.77 -7.15 4.55
C GLY A 69 10.62 -5.87 3.73
N HIS A 70 10.82 -5.92 2.41
CA HIS A 70 10.61 -4.77 1.53
C HIS A 70 9.13 -4.46 1.33
N TYR A 71 8.83 -3.20 1.04
CA TYR A 71 7.49 -2.72 0.76
C TYR A 71 7.47 -1.80 -0.47
N ASP A 72 6.34 -1.71 -1.15
CA ASP A 72 6.15 -0.90 -2.36
C ASP A 72 4.66 -0.52 -2.56
N ASP A 73 4.36 0.33 -3.54
CA ASP A 73 3.01 0.66 -4.03
C ASP A 73 2.00 1.10 -2.95
N PHE A 74 2.40 2.01 -2.05
CA PHE A 74 1.44 2.57 -1.07
C PHE A 74 0.36 3.40 -1.75
N LYS A 75 -0.90 3.02 -1.50
CA LYS A 75 -2.08 3.64 -2.06
C LYS A 75 -3.17 3.82 -1.01
N VAL A 76 -3.51 5.07 -0.77
CA VAL A 76 -4.66 5.43 0.07
C VAL A 76 -5.96 5.16 -0.68
N LYS A 77 -6.80 4.25 -0.17
CA LYS A 77 -8.17 4.03 -0.64
C LYS A 77 -9.10 4.90 0.20
N ALA A 78 -9.78 5.86 -0.43
CA ALA A 78 -10.85 6.60 0.23
C ALA A 78 -12.02 5.64 0.48
N VAL A 79 -12.71 5.79 1.63
CA VAL A 79 -13.95 5.06 1.91
C VAL A 79 -14.94 5.35 0.76
N GLY A 80 -15.23 4.34 -0.06
CA GLY A 80 -16.15 4.44 -1.20
C GLY A 80 -15.64 3.94 -2.56
N ASP A 81 -14.35 3.62 -2.70
CA ASP A 81 -13.82 3.00 -3.94
C ASP A 81 -13.99 1.47 -3.90
N PRO A 82 -14.91 0.86 -4.68
CA PRO A 82 -15.02 -0.59 -4.76
C PRO A 82 -13.71 -1.23 -5.24
N ASP A 83 -13.40 -2.43 -4.74
CA ASP A 83 -12.27 -3.28 -5.16
C ASP A 83 -12.60 -4.01 -6.47
#